data_AF-A0A9E0NUE6-F1
#
_entry.id   AF-A0A9E0NUE6-F1
#
_cell.length_a   1.000
_cell.length_b   1.000
_cell.length_c   1.000
_cell.angle_alpha   90.00
_cell.angle_beta   90.00
_cell.angle_gamma   90.00
#
_symmetry.space_group_name_H-M   'P 1'
#
loop_
_entity.id
_entity.type
_entity.pdbx_description
1 polymer ?
#
loop_
_entity_poly.entity_id
_entity_poly.type
_entity_poly.pdbx_seq_one_letter_code
_entity_poly.pdbx_strand_id
1 'polypeptide(L)'
;MDEIDRYIYIDGHDDFLVDLFPYKIKNADNFYFRKHPEGLNPNSFNFKTYWGAFGKSCVEGKWVNDAGTWVYMMPKLFFYVNYVTISDEKRERINPRLMDNMWIMFTYFLCCEGFSGFEDDDKYTCNKYVGKLQKGEKLQPYELRKLELSNTVKTKSGEYKQYIDPWIYLTETYLITDNRKTPLGNPLYENGYYHMMILSARATFKSYTVFMGLFLHEWLFGSVRKYKDIKNSNNALLFGIASPQSDALARSIGNLDRAYFSFPGQYDFPTKKKGKTVKYWGAFYKNTRGQWKVDKGANEVRHLVKTKQGKTIINGSQCQIQTITPKNDKIFTGDRFRYGIIEEVGFCDNLKNIFVSCKDAFEVGDDQTGSLVMLGTGGDMEKIKDSKEMFENPEAFNIFGIPNYWEKGKNKKCGLMLGANYKKESLKKDGNTIQKEALIDIIRTRSEQIVSLDVVSYARYLAYNPIYPKELLKPVNKSPLPLVELSAQRESLIEHDAMNLLSVVGSLKYKDSKVIFEPDLERTLEPILEWGRDEKLTNTVGAWVIHEMPQSFIPDDLYYILYDPYRQSSEGTSLQAIYVYKYKFKSKGNDNTLEDTIVASYVGRLKNLDD
;
A
#
# COMPACT_ATOMS: atom_id res chain seq x y z
N MET A 1 16.87 -18.13 -12.71
CA MET A 1 17.01 -17.91 -11.25
C MET A 1 15.93 -18.76 -10.64
N ASP A 2 16.30 -19.63 -9.70
CA ASP A 2 15.30 -20.42 -8.97
C ASP A 2 14.44 -19.46 -8.15
N GLU A 3 13.13 -19.52 -8.34
CA GLU A 3 12.17 -18.67 -7.63
C GLU A 3 12.10 -19.09 -6.16
N ILE A 4 12.20 -18.14 -5.23
CA ILE A 4 12.05 -18.45 -3.80
C ILE A 4 10.60 -18.76 -3.49
N ASP A 5 10.37 -19.93 -2.88
CA ASP A 5 9.07 -20.25 -2.30
C ASP A 5 8.80 -19.34 -1.08
N ARG A 6 7.87 -18.40 -1.26
CA ARG A 6 7.41 -17.48 -0.23
C ARG A 6 6.19 -18.00 0.53
N TYR A 7 5.63 -19.13 0.11
CA TYR A 7 4.37 -19.64 0.62
C TYR A 7 4.61 -20.59 1.79
N ILE A 8 3.83 -20.40 2.85
CA ILE A 8 3.90 -21.22 4.06
C ILE A 8 2.57 -21.92 4.23
N TYR A 9 2.59 -23.24 4.12
CA TYR A 9 1.41 -24.10 4.24
C TYR A 9 1.44 -24.93 5.52
N ILE A 10 0.27 -25.44 5.87
CA ILE A 10 0.09 -26.51 6.84
C ILE A 10 -0.68 -27.63 6.14
N ASP A 11 -0.22 -28.86 6.35
CA ASP A 11 -0.83 -30.04 5.76
C ASP A 11 -2.30 -30.15 6.22
N GLY A 12 -3.21 -30.31 5.26
CA GLY A 12 -4.64 -30.49 5.54
C GLY A 12 -5.40 -29.21 5.88
N HIS A 13 -4.87 -28.02 5.59
CA HIS A 13 -5.57 -26.75 5.79
C HIS A 13 -5.41 -25.81 4.58
N ASP A 14 -6.48 -25.08 4.23
CA ASP A 14 -6.50 -24.21 3.06
C ASP A 14 -5.77 -22.87 3.28
N ASP A 15 -5.68 -22.41 4.53
CA ASP A 15 -4.96 -21.19 4.86
C ASP A 15 -3.44 -21.30 4.63
N PHE A 16 -2.85 -20.26 4.05
CA PHE A 16 -1.42 -20.11 3.86
C PHE A 16 -0.94 -18.69 4.26
N LEU A 17 0.35 -18.54 4.55
CA LEU A 17 1.01 -17.24 4.70
C LEU A 17 1.94 -16.95 3.52
N VAL A 18 2.24 -15.66 3.36
CA VAL A 18 3.30 -15.16 2.47
C VAL A 18 4.42 -14.55 3.30
N ASP A 19 5.63 -15.04 3.09
CA ASP A 19 6.86 -14.48 3.65
C ASP A 19 7.41 -13.36 2.75
N LEU A 20 7.20 -12.12 3.19
CA LEU A 20 7.60 -10.93 2.44
C LEU A 20 9.09 -10.62 2.59
N PHE A 21 9.74 -11.21 3.60
CA PHE A 21 11.18 -11.12 3.80
C PHE A 21 11.76 -12.54 4.04
N PRO A 22 12.02 -13.28 2.94
CA PRO A 22 12.51 -14.66 3.02
C PRO A 22 13.89 -14.78 3.66
N TYR A 23 14.73 -13.74 3.56
CA TYR A 23 16.02 -13.73 4.22
C TYR A 23 15.84 -13.70 5.75
N LYS A 24 16.37 -14.72 6.44
CA LYS A 24 16.30 -14.81 7.90
C LYS A 24 17.57 -14.28 8.52
N ILE A 25 17.45 -13.13 9.21
CA ILE A 25 18.53 -12.51 9.99
C ILE A 25 19.09 -13.55 10.97
N LYS A 26 20.40 -13.74 10.97
CA LYS A 26 21.06 -14.74 11.83
C LYS A 26 21.32 -14.21 13.23
N ASN A 27 21.68 -12.93 13.35
CA ASN A 27 21.85 -12.28 14.63
C ASN A 27 21.44 -10.81 14.58
N ALA A 28 20.31 -10.47 15.20
CA ALA A 28 19.79 -9.11 15.25
C ALA A 28 20.73 -8.14 16.01
N ASP A 29 21.55 -8.62 16.94
CA ASP A 29 22.45 -7.77 17.72
C ASP A 29 23.55 -7.13 16.87
N ASN A 30 23.92 -7.74 15.74
CA ASN A 30 24.87 -7.17 14.78
C ASN A 30 24.38 -5.85 14.17
N PHE A 31 23.08 -5.58 14.24
CA PHE A 31 22.43 -4.39 13.68
C PHE A 31 22.17 -3.29 14.73
N TYR A 32 22.53 -3.54 16.00
CA TYR A 32 22.32 -2.59 17.10
C TYR A 32 23.56 -1.73 17.39
N PHE A 33 23.42 -0.43 17.17
CA PHE A 33 24.44 0.61 17.38
C PHE A 33 24.00 1.63 18.43
N ARG A 34 23.55 1.13 19.59
CA ARG A 34 22.80 1.89 20.60
C ARG A 34 23.61 2.41 21.78
N LYS A 35 24.89 2.05 21.87
CA LYS A 35 25.78 2.46 22.97
C LYS A 35 26.28 3.89 22.71
N HIS A 36 25.38 4.87 22.82
CA HIS A 36 25.73 6.27 22.60
C HIS A 36 26.49 6.83 23.81
N PRO A 37 27.46 7.73 23.58
CA PRO A 37 28.15 8.41 24.66
C PRO A 37 27.21 9.40 25.36
N GLU A 38 27.28 9.45 26.68
CA GLU A 38 26.51 10.37 27.52
C GLU A 38 27.35 11.57 27.96
N GLY A 39 26.69 12.72 28.17
CA GLY A 39 27.35 13.92 28.69
C GLY A 39 28.42 14.56 27.80
N LEU A 40 28.57 14.12 26.54
CA LEU A 40 29.50 14.74 25.60
C LEU A 40 29.02 16.14 25.22
N ASN A 41 29.87 17.14 25.47
CA ASN A 41 29.59 18.51 25.07
C ASN A 41 29.49 18.62 23.53
N PRO A 42 28.39 19.14 22.96
CA PRO A 42 28.19 19.28 21.52
C PRO A 42 29.25 20.11 20.78
N ASN A 43 29.96 20.98 21.51
CA ASN A 43 31.05 21.78 20.95
C ASN A 43 32.39 21.04 20.88
N SER A 44 32.50 19.85 21.51
CA SER A 44 33.73 19.07 21.56
C SER A 44 34.04 18.36 20.24
N PHE A 45 35.32 18.07 20.01
CA PHE A 45 35.76 17.25 18.88
C PHE A 45 35.16 15.83 18.95
N ASN A 46 35.17 15.21 20.13
CA ASN A 46 34.66 13.84 20.32
C ASN A 46 33.18 13.71 19.96
N PHE A 47 32.36 14.71 20.32
CA PHE A 47 30.97 14.74 19.93
C PHE A 47 30.81 14.76 18.40
N LYS A 48 31.52 15.66 17.72
CA LYS A 48 31.45 15.81 16.26
C LYS A 48 31.93 14.55 15.54
N THR A 49 32.99 13.91 16.03
CA THR A 49 33.53 12.68 15.45
C THR A 49 32.53 11.52 15.58
N TYR A 50 32.00 11.28 16.78
CA TYR A 50 31.05 10.20 17.01
C TYR A 50 29.73 10.42 16.25
N TRP A 51 29.08 11.56 16.47
CA TRP A 51 27.78 11.84 15.86
C TRP A 51 27.88 12.13 14.36
N GLY A 52 29.07 12.52 13.88
CA GLY A 52 29.33 12.63 12.45
C GLY A 52 29.33 11.27 11.77
N ALA A 53 30.07 10.30 12.31
CA ALA A 53 30.08 8.92 11.80
C ALA A 53 28.71 8.24 11.94
N PHE A 54 28.01 8.47 13.05
CA PHE A 54 26.65 7.98 13.25
C PHE A 54 25.66 8.60 12.26
N GLY A 55 25.73 9.93 12.08
CA GLY A 55 24.91 10.67 11.12
C GLY A 55 25.14 10.23 9.68
N LYS A 56 26.38 9.85 9.32
CA LYS A 56 26.68 9.22 8.01
C LYS A 56 25.86 7.95 7.81
N SER A 57 25.78 7.08 8.81
CA SER A 57 24.97 5.85 8.75
C SER A 57 23.47 6.15 8.71
N CYS A 58 23.01 7.22 9.37
CA CYS A 58 21.62 7.68 9.25
C CYS A 58 21.27 8.21 7.85
N VAL A 59 22.24 8.72 7.09
CA VAL A 59 22.00 9.29 5.75
C VAL A 59 22.23 8.27 4.63
N GLU A 60 23.33 7.52 4.71
CA GLU A 60 23.80 6.61 3.65
C GLU A 60 23.48 5.14 3.95
N GLY A 61 22.93 4.82 5.13
CA GLY A 61 22.72 3.46 5.59
C GLY A 61 24.02 2.78 5.99
N LYS A 62 23.97 1.47 6.23
CA LYS A 62 25.14 0.70 6.67
C LYS A 62 25.07 -0.75 6.22
N TRP A 63 26.14 -1.23 5.62
CA TRP A 63 26.32 -2.66 5.35
C TRP A 63 26.77 -3.40 6.62
N VAL A 64 26.12 -4.52 6.91
CA VAL A 64 26.40 -5.38 8.07
C VAL A 64 26.60 -6.81 7.58
N ASN A 65 27.67 -7.46 8.04
CA ASN A 65 27.91 -8.88 7.76
C ASN A 65 27.09 -9.73 8.75
N ASP A 66 26.16 -10.51 8.21
CA ASP A 66 25.29 -11.43 8.93
C ASP A 66 25.63 -12.86 8.51
N ALA A 67 26.62 -13.44 9.19
CA ALA A 67 27.14 -14.79 8.94
C ALA A 67 27.52 -15.06 7.46
N GLY A 68 28.25 -14.13 6.84
CA GLY A 68 28.75 -14.25 5.47
C GLY A 68 27.89 -13.57 4.41
N THR A 69 26.64 -13.20 4.74
CA THR A 69 25.79 -12.36 3.89
C THR A 69 25.95 -10.91 4.28
N TRP A 70 26.21 -10.02 3.32
CA TRP A 70 26.20 -8.59 3.57
C TRP A 70 24.79 -8.05 3.39
N VAL A 71 24.19 -7.57 4.47
CA VAL A 71 22.85 -7.00 4.50
C VAL A 71 22.94 -5.49 4.58
N TYR A 72 22.25 -4.79 3.69
CA TYR A 72 22.20 -3.33 3.70
C TYR A 72 21.13 -2.84 4.67
N MET A 73 21.54 -2.32 5.83
CA MET A 73 20.65 -1.64 6.77
C MET A 73 20.32 -0.24 6.24
N MET A 74 19.10 -0.07 5.71
CA MET A 74 18.65 1.15 5.06
C MET A 74 18.76 2.38 5.99
N PRO A 75 18.96 3.61 5.46
CA PRO A 75 19.23 4.79 6.29
C PRO A 75 18.15 5.04 7.35
N LYS A 76 16.87 4.92 6.96
CA LYS A 76 15.71 5.09 7.83
C LYS A 76 15.56 3.97 8.85
N LEU A 77 15.88 2.73 8.48
CA LEU A 77 15.88 1.59 9.40
C LEU A 77 17.00 1.74 10.44
N PHE A 78 18.22 2.07 9.99
CA PHE A 78 19.36 2.34 10.85
C PHE A 78 19.01 3.44 11.87
N PHE A 79 18.48 4.56 11.40
CA PHE A 79 18.02 5.66 12.25
C PHE A 79 16.96 5.21 13.26
N TYR A 80 15.90 4.56 12.79
CA TYR A 80 14.78 4.18 13.64
C TYR A 80 15.19 3.20 14.75
N VAL A 81 15.98 2.18 14.43
CA VAL A 81 16.36 1.12 15.37
C VAL A 81 17.49 1.56 16.31
N ASN A 82 18.33 2.51 15.89
CA ASN A 82 19.55 2.87 16.62
C ASN A 82 19.56 4.27 17.20
N TYR A 83 18.61 5.15 16.89
CA TYR A 83 18.58 6.52 17.43
C TYR A 83 17.25 6.89 18.09
N VAL A 84 16.14 6.37 17.57
CA VAL A 84 14.81 6.67 18.10
C VAL A 84 14.54 5.82 19.32
N THR A 85 13.91 6.41 20.34
CA THR A 85 13.26 5.66 21.42
C THR A 85 11.74 5.76 21.29
N ILE A 86 11.05 4.68 21.63
CA ILE A 86 9.59 4.58 21.62
C ILE A 86 9.08 4.27 23.03
N SER A 87 7.80 4.55 23.28
CA SER A 87 7.13 4.09 24.50
C SER A 87 6.54 2.71 24.30
N ASP A 88 6.82 1.80 25.22
CA ASP A 88 6.21 0.48 25.28
C ASP A 88 4.81 0.53 25.95
N GLU A 89 4.20 -0.64 26.15
CA GLU A 89 2.88 -0.79 26.78
C GLU A 89 2.85 -0.28 28.23
N LYS A 90 3.97 -0.37 28.94
CA LYS A 90 4.16 0.15 30.31
C LYS A 90 4.50 1.64 30.33
N ARG A 91 4.57 2.28 29.15
CA ARG A 91 5.02 3.67 28.92
C ARG A 91 6.47 3.91 29.31
N GLU A 92 7.26 2.85 29.41
CA GLU A 92 8.71 2.92 29.56
C GLU A 92 9.35 3.26 28.22
N ARG A 93 10.51 3.93 28.27
CA ARG A 93 11.27 4.28 27.07
C ARG A 93 12.15 3.11 26.68
N ILE A 94 11.93 2.60 25.48
CA ILE A 94 12.70 1.48 24.92
C ILE A 94 13.23 1.84 23.54
N ASN A 95 14.27 1.14 23.11
CA ASN A 95 14.68 1.15 21.71
C ASN A 95 13.75 0.22 20.90
N PRO A 96 13.34 0.58 19.67
CA PRO A 96 12.54 -0.30 18.82
C PRO A 96 13.22 -1.65 18.57
N ARG A 97 12.53 -2.76 18.74
CA ARG A 97 13.10 -4.09 18.44
C ARG A 97 13.22 -4.27 16.93
N LEU A 98 14.37 -4.71 16.43
CA LEU A 98 14.52 -5.03 15.01
C LEU A 98 13.75 -6.31 14.70
N MET A 99 12.80 -6.23 13.79
CA MET A 99 11.90 -7.32 13.41
C MET A 99 11.73 -7.35 11.89
N ASP A 100 11.37 -8.50 11.34
CA ASP A 100 11.08 -8.70 9.92
C ASP A 100 10.05 -7.71 9.35
N ASN A 101 8.98 -7.38 10.08
CA ASN A 101 8.01 -6.35 9.67
C ASN A 101 8.64 -4.97 9.47
N MET A 102 9.70 -4.64 10.22
CA MET A 102 10.48 -3.43 9.98
C MET A 102 11.30 -3.56 8.70
N TRP A 103 12.03 -4.66 8.49
CA TRP A 103 12.74 -4.89 7.24
C TRP A 103 11.82 -4.76 6.02
N ILE A 104 10.61 -5.31 6.09
CA ILE A 104 9.59 -5.21 5.05
C ILE A 104 9.18 -3.75 4.81
N MET A 105 8.78 -3.01 5.84
CA MET A 105 8.34 -1.61 5.70
C MET A 105 9.45 -0.67 5.24
N PHE A 106 10.66 -0.79 5.79
CA PHE A 106 11.77 0.08 5.40
C PHE A 106 12.34 -0.26 4.03
N THR A 107 12.23 -1.52 3.59
CA THR A 107 12.45 -1.91 2.19
C THR A 107 11.43 -1.24 1.28
N TYR A 108 10.14 -1.30 1.63
CA TYR A 108 9.09 -0.64 0.88
C TYR A 108 9.32 0.87 0.78
N PHE A 109 9.69 1.54 1.89
CA PHE A 109 10.05 2.96 1.87
C PHE A 109 11.20 3.24 0.91
N LEU A 110 12.26 2.44 0.92
CA LEU A 110 13.41 2.62 0.04
C LEU A 110 13.00 2.48 -1.44
N CYS A 111 12.14 1.52 -1.78
CA CYS A 111 11.55 1.40 -3.11
C CYS A 111 10.75 2.65 -3.50
N CYS A 112 9.85 3.12 -2.63
CA CYS A 112 9.01 4.29 -2.86
C CYS A 112 9.81 5.60 -2.96
N GLU A 113 11.01 5.63 -2.37
CA GLU A 113 11.94 6.76 -2.46
C GLU A 113 12.81 6.76 -3.72
N GLY A 114 12.59 5.79 -4.62
CA GLY A 114 13.20 5.75 -5.94
C GLY A 114 14.43 4.87 -6.05
N PHE A 115 14.59 3.87 -5.18
CA PHE A 115 15.71 2.92 -5.26
C PHE A 115 15.85 2.33 -6.66
N SER A 116 17.07 2.39 -7.19
CA SER A 116 17.41 2.04 -8.58
C SER A 116 18.62 1.11 -8.70
N GLY A 117 19.09 0.56 -7.59
CA GLY A 117 20.26 -0.32 -7.49
C GLY A 117 21.31 0.21 -6.52
N PHE A 118 22.46 -0.46 -6.46
CA PHE A 118 23.62 0.00 -5.70
C PHE A 118 24.77 0.40 -6.63
N GLU A 119 25.60 1.36 -6.20
CA GLU A 119 26.70 1.96 -6.97
C GLU A 119 27.68 0.92 -7.54
N ASP A 120 28.02 -0.13 -6.77
CA ASP A 120 29.03 -1.13 -7.11
C ASP A 120 28.45 -2.46 -7.64
N ASP A 121 27.13 -2.57 -7.81
CA ASP A 121 26.54 -3.74 -8.48
C ASP A 121 26.80 -3.64 -9.98
N ASP A 122 27.67 -4.49 -10.50
CA ASP A 122 28.09 -4.50 -11.90
C ASP A 122 27.15 -5.32 -12.81
N LYS A 123 26.20 -6.06 -12.24
CA LYS A 123 25.35 -7.02 -12.95
C LYS A 123 23.91 -6.54 -13.06
N TYR A 124 23.35 -6.03 -11.97
CA TYR A 124 21.93 -5.67 -11.89
C TYR A 124 21.70 -4.17 -11.74
N THR A 125 20.56 -3.73 -12.24
CA THR A 125 19.99 -2.40 -11.98
C THR A 125 18.52 -2.55 -11.61
N CYS A 126 18.02 -1.66 -10.76
CA CYS A 126 16.60 -1.53 -10.51
C CYS A 126 16.00 -0.30 -11.22
N ASN A 127 16.74 0.32 -12.15
CA ASN A 127 16.27 1.49 -12.89
C ASN A 127 15.07 1.11 -13.77
N LYS A 128 13.92 1.75 -13.54
CA LYS A 128 12.64 1.42 -14.17
C LYS A 128 12.67 1.59 -15.69
N TYR A 129 13.47 2.51 -16.22
CA TYR A 129 13.56 2.75 -17.66
C TYR A 129 14.35 1.64 -18.37
N VAL A 130 15.37 1.06 -17.71
CA VAL A 130 16.02 -0.16 -18.20
C VAL A 130 15.01 -1.32 -18.21
N GLY A 131 14.20 -1.44 -17.16
CA GLY A 131 13.12 -2.44 -17.10
C GLY A 131 12.12 -2.32 -18.23
N LYS A 132 11.67 -1.10 -18.55
CA LYS A 132 10.81 -0.82 -19.72
C LYS A 132 11.46 -1.27 -21.03
N LEU A 133 12.73 -0.90 -21.26
CA LEU A 133 13.47 -1.30 -22.48
C LEU A 133 13.57 -2.82 -22.61
N GLN A 134 13.91 -3.53 -21.53
CA GLN A 134 14.05 -5.00 -21.55
C GLN A 134 12.71 -5.72 -21.75
N LYS A 135 11.58 -5.08 -21.44
CA LYS A 135 10.23 -5.56 -21.78
C LYS A 135 9.79 -5.21 -23.21
N GLY A 136 10.60 -4.48 -23.97
CA GLY A 136 10.25 -4.00 -25.31
C GLY A 136 9.30 -2.79 -25.31
N GLU A 137 9.14 -2.11 -24.17
CA GLU A 137 8.30 -0.91 -24.08
C GLU A 137 9.02 0.31 -24.68
N LYS A 138 8.26 1.21 -25.31
CA LYS A 138 8.79 2.47 -25.84
C LYS A 138 8.94 3.49 -24.72
N LEU A 139 10.13 4.09 -24.62
CA LEU A 139 10.40 5.19 -23.71
C LEU A 139 9.97 6.54 -24.30
N GLN A 140 9.47 7.42 -23.45
CA GLN A 140 9.24 8.83 -23.77
C GLN A 140 10.57 9.60 -23.88
N PRO A 141 10.62 10.75 -24.59
CA PRO A 141 11.86 11.51 -24.76
C PRO A 141 12.54 11.91 -23.46
N TYR A 142 11.78 12.28 -22.41
CA TYR A 142 12.35 12.64 -21.12
C TYR A 142 12.92 11.42 -20.36
N GLU A 143 12.34 10.23 -20.56
CA GLU A 143 12.81 8.98 -19.97
C GLU A 143 14.14 8.55 -20.61
N LEU A 144 14.24 8.67 -21.95
CA LEU A 144 15.49 8.44 -22.68
C LEU A 144 16.60 9.37 -22.18
N ARG A 145 16.30 10.67 -22.04
CA ARG A 145 17.27 11.64 -21.54
C ARG A 145 17.77 11.32 -20.13
N LYS A 146 16.88 10.88 -19.23
CA LYS A 146 17.27 10.44 -17.88
C LYS A 146 18.18 9.22 -17.93
N LEU A 147 17.91 8.29 -18.83
CA LEU A 147 18.72 7.09 -19.02
C LEU A 147 20.09 7.39 -19.63
N GLU A 148 20.17 8.34 -20.58
CA GLU A 148 21.43 8.83 -21.17
C GLU A 148 22.32 9.55 -20.16
N LEU A 149 21.73 10.26 -19.21
CA LEU A 149 22.45 10.95 -18.13
C LEU A 149 22.89 10.00 -17.00
N SER A 150 22.35 8.78 -16.94
CA SER A 150 22.72 7.81 -15.92
C SER A 150 24.01 7.09 -16.29
N ASN A 151 25.01 7.20 -15.40
CA ASN A 151 26.28 6.50 -15.52
C ASN A 151 26.28 5.14 -14.78
N THR A 152 25.13 4.74 -14.22
CA THR A 152 25.04 3.57 -13.30
C THR A 152 24.28 2.39 -13.90
N VAL A 153 23.57 2.61 -15.01
CA VAL A 153 22.68 1.62 -15.65
C VAL A 153 23.38 0.68 -16.63
N LYS A 154 24.62 0.98 -17.01
CA LYS A 154 25.40 0.17 -17.97
C LYS A 154 26.54 -0.58 -17.29
N THR A 155 26.88 -1.73 -17.83
CA THR A 155 28.08 -2.50 -17.48
C THR A 155 29.33 -1.80 -18.00
N LYS A 156 30.51 -2.31 -17.63
CA LYS A 156 31.79 -1.81 -18.18
C LYS A 156 31.93 -2.00 -19.69
N SER A 157 31.19 -2.94 -20.30
CA SER A 157 31.16 -3.14 -21.76
C SER A 157 30.23 -2.16 -22.48
N GLY A 158 29.43 -1.36 -21.75
CA GLY A 158 28.50 -0.38 -22.32
C GLY A 158 27.08 -0.92 -22.56
N GLU A 159 26.83 -2.19 -22.25
CA GLU A 159 25.50 -2.80 -22.31
C GLU A 159 24.66 -2.46 -21.07
N TYR A 160 23.34 -2.41 -21.20
CA TYR A 160 22.48 -2.22 -20.04
C TYR A 160 22.58 -3.41 -19.08
N LYS A 161 22.70 -3.11 -17.78
CA LYS A 161 22.63 -4.11 -16.71
C LYS A 161 21.29 -4.84 -16.74
N GLN A 162 21.23 -6.05 -16.19
CA GLN A 162 19.98 -6.79 -16.09
C GLN A 162 19.03 -6.09 -15.12
N TYR A 163 17.80 -5.81 -15.56
CA TYR A 163 16.79 -5.21 -14.69
C TYR A 163 16.26 -6.25 -13.71
N ILE A 164 16.14 -5.85 -12.43
CA ILE A 164 15.42 -6.58 -11.39
C ILE A 164 14.45 -5.59 -10.72
N ASP A 165 13.23 -6.05 -10.41
CA ASP A 165 12.28 -5.22 -9.68
C ASP A 165 12.87 -4.80 -8.31
N PRO A 166 12.80 -3.51 -7.92
CA PRO A 166 13.39 -3.03 -6.66
C PRO A 166 13.02 -3.85 -5.42
N TRP A 167 11.76 -4.32 -5.34
CA TRP A 167 11.28 -5.12 -4.22
C TRP A 167 11.92 -6.51 -4.19
N ILE A 168 11.99 -7.18 -5.34
CA ILE A 168 12.64 -8.49 -5.48
C ILE A 168 14.13 -8.36 -5.20
N TYR A 169 14.77 -7.32 -5.74
CA TYR A 169 16.18 -7.09 -5.51
C TYR A 169 16.49 -6.95 -4.02
N LEU A 170 15.72 -6.12 -3.30
CA LEU A 170 15.96 -5.80 -1.90
C LEU A 170 15.54 -6.89 -0.90
N THR A 171 14.59 -7.77 -1.27
CA THR A 171 14.09 -8.83 -0.39
C THR A 171 14.68 -10.21 -0.68
N GLU A 172 15.32 -10.37 -1.85
CA GLU A 172 15.68 -11.70 -2.37
C GLU A 172 17.00 -11.73 -3.14
N THR A 173 17.19 -10.90 -4.18
CA THR A 173 18.29 -11.11 -5.14
C THR A 173 19.68 -11.06 -4.50
N TYR A 174 20.10 -9.92 -3.95
CA TYR A 174 21.45 -9.80 -3.39
C TYR A 174 21.62 -10.55 -2.06
N LEU A 175 20.52 -10.95 -1.43
CA LEU A 175 20.50 -11.62 -0.13
C LEU A 175 20.61 -13.14 -0.28
N ILE A 176 19.95 -13.71 -1.30
CA ILE A 176 19.71 -15.15 -1.39
C ILE A 176 20.08 -15.69 -2.77
N THR A 177 19.40 -15.27 -3.84
CA THR A 177 19.50 -15.94 -5.15
C THR A 177 20.78 -15.60 -5.92
N ASP A 178 21.40 -14.44 -5.65
CA ASP A 178 22.71 -14.04 -6.17
C ASP A 178 23.49 -13.23 -5.11
N ASN A 179 23.78 -13.89 -4.00
CA ASN A 179 24.54 -13.29 -2.91
C ASN A 179 26.02 -13.08 -3.30
N ARG A 180 26.39 -11.81 -3.45
CA ARG A 180 27.74 -11.39 -3.89
C ARG A 180 28.81 -11.48 -2.80
N LYS A 181 28.44 -11.78 -1.54
CA LYS A 181 29.35 -11.88 -0.38
C LYS A 181 30.23 -10.64 -0.13
N THR A 182 29.82 -9.49 -0.66
CA THR A 182 30.47 -8.18 -0.48
C THR A 182 29.43 -7.08 -0.42
N PRO A 183 29.69 -5.94 0.27
CA PRO A 183 28.91 -4.73 0.10
C PRO A 183 28.84 -4.29 -1.36
N LEU A 184 27.70 -3.76 -1.80
CA LEU A 184 27.46 -3.33 -3.17
C LEU A 184 27.50 -1.80 -3.36
N GLY A 185 28.03 -1.06 -2.38
CA GLY A 185 28.12 0.40 -2.44
C GLY A 185 26.88 1.12 -1.89
N ASN A 186 26.73 2.41 -2.18
CA ASN A 186 25.59 3.20 -1.71
C ASN A 186 24.35 2.97 -2.60
N PRO A 187 23.13 3.13 -2.05
CA PRO A 187 21.91 3.07 -2.87
C PRO A 187 21.82 4.24 -3.84
N LEU A 188 21.28 3.94 -5.02
CA LEU A 188 20.97 4.88 -6.09
C LEU A 188 19.47 5.22 -6.08
N TYR A 189 19.10 6.46 -6.42
CA TYR A 189 17.72 6.97 -6.30
C TYR A 189 17.16 7.54 -7.62
N GLU A 190 17.45 6.90 -8.75
CA GLU A 190 17.14 7.39 -10.10
C GLU A 190 15.69 7.11 -10.56
N ASN A 191 14.88 6.39 -9.78
CA ASN A 191 13.50 6.04 -10.18
C ASN A 191 12.47 7.14 -9.86
N GLY A 192 12.86 8.21 -9.16
CA GLY A 192 11.92 9.21 -8.63
C GLY A 192 11.06 8.67 -7.49
N TYR A 193 10.27 9.54 -6.88
CA TYR A 193 9.36 9.15 -5.81
C TYR A 193 8.15 8.39 -6.34
N TYR A 194 7.55 7.60 -5.46
CA TYR A 194 6.23 6.98 -5.61
C TYR A 194 5.40 7.27 -4.35
N HIS A 195 4.07 7.27 -4.51
CA HIS A 195 3.16 7.24 -3.37
C HIS A 195 3.26 5.91 -2.62
N MET A 196 2.93 5.93 -1.33
CA MET A 196 2.99 4.74 -0.45
C MET A 196 1.58 4.34 -0.02
N MET A 197 1.24 3.06 -0.14
CA MET A 197 -0.01 2.50 0.40
C MET A 197 0.32 1.30 1.30
N ILE A 198 0.02 1.43 2.59
CA ILE A 198 0.35 0.43 3.61
C ILE A 198 -0.91 0.08 4.39
N LEU A 199 -1.45 -1.09 4.12
CA LEU A 199 -2.58 -1.64 4.86
C LEU A 199 -2.09 -2.82 5.70
N SER A 200 -2.47 -2.92 6.95
CA SER A 200 -1.99 -4.02 7.79
C SER A 200 -3.01 -4.51 8.81
N ALA A 201 -2.74 -5.69 9.36
CA ALA A 201 -3.29 -6.08 10.64
C ALA A 201 -3.03 -4.99 11.71
N ARG A 202 -3.89 -4.94 12.73
CA ARG A 202 -3.64 -4.10 13.91
C ARG A 202 -2.39 -4.58 14.67
N ALA A 203 -1.73 -3.66 15.38
CA ALA A 203 -0.56 -3.95 16.22
C ALA A 203 0.68 -4.49 15.47
N THR A 204 0.90 -4.05 14.22
CA THR A 204 2.10 -4.36 13.41
C THR A 204 3.18 -3.27 13.47
N PHE A 205 3.07 -2.31 14.39
CA PHE A 205 3.97 -1.16 14.53
C PHE A 205 3.99 -0.17 13.34
N LYS A 206 2.97 -0.21 12.46
CA LYS A 206 2.86 0.67 11.28
C LYS A 206 3.02 2.16 11.61
N SER A 207 2.26 2.66 12.59
CA SER A 207 2.26 4.08 12.97
C SER A 207 3.61 4.49 13.55
N TYR A 208 4.23 3.62 14.36
CA TYR A 208 5.56 3.91 14.87
C TYR A 208 6.60 4.02 13.76
N THR A 209 6.54 3.11 12.81
CA THR A 209 7.48 3.05 11.68
C THR A 209 7.33 4.25 10.74
N VAL A 210 6.09 4.66 10.42
CA VAL A 210 5.86 5.82 9.55
C VAL A 210 6.19 7.14 10.26
N PHE A 211 5.70 7.38 11.47
CA PHE A 211 5.87 8.68 12.12
C PHE A 211 7.29 8.87 12.66
N MET A 212 7.88 7.85 13.27
CA MET A 212 9.18 7.98 13.91
C MET A 212 10.32 7.42 13.07
N GLY A 213 10.05 6.52 12.12
CA GLY A 213 11.07 5.98 11.22
C GLY A 213 11.18 6.76 9.90
N LEU A 214 10.06 7.01 9.23
CA LEU A 214 10.01 7.69 7.93
C LEU A 214 9.97 9.21 8.08
N PHE A 215 8.92 9.75 8.70
CA PHE A 215 8.72 11.19 8.83
C PHE A 215 9.84 11.85 9.63
N LEU A 216 10.13 11.32 10.82
CA LEU A 216 11.10 11.96 11.71
C LEU A 216 12.52 11.92 11.16
N HIS A 217 12.90 10.86 10.44
CA HIS A 217 14.17 10.83 9.71
C HIS A 217 14.25 11.99 8.71
N GLU A 218 13.21 12.15 7.91
CA GLU A 218 13.17 13.14 6.84
C GLU A 218 13.08 14.57 7.37
N TRP A 219 12.35 14.74 8.48
CA TRP A 219 12.35 15.97 9.24
C TRP A 219 13.76 16.37 9.71
N LEU A 220 14.56 15.44 10.23
CA LEU A 220 15.88 15.75 10.80
C LEU A 220 16.98 15.86 9.73
N PHE A 221 16.96 15.02 8.70
CA PHE A 221 18.04 14.91 7.70
C PHE A 221 17.74 15.62 6.39
N GLY A 222 16.52 16.14 6.19
CA GLY A 222 16.17 17.00 5.06
C GLY A 222 16.37 16.33 3.70
N SER A 223 16.02 15.04 3.59
CA SER A 223 16.12 14.25 2.35
C SER A 223 17.52 14.12 1.73
N VAL A 224 18.57 14.49 2.46
CA VAL A 224 19.94 14.33 2.01
C VAL A 224 20.25 12.83 1.82
N ARG A 225 20.91 12.48 0.70
CA ARG A 225 21.28 11.10 0.35
C ARG A 225 22.76 10.77 0.55
N LYS A 226 23.62 11.79 0.58
CA LYS A 226 25.08 11.66 0.79
C LYS A 226 25.49 12.54 1.97
N TYR A 227 26.26 11.99 2.90
CA TYR A 227 26.59 12.68 4.15
C TYR A 227 27.42 13.95 3.92
N LYS A 228 28.20 14.02 2.84
CA LYS A 228 28.90 15.24 2.43
C LYS A 228 27.96 16.46 2.25
N ASP A 229 26.69 16.19 1.95
CA ASP A 229 25.65 17.20 1.71
C ASP A 229 24.80 17.45 2.96
N ILE A 230 25.17 16.93 4.13
CA ILE A 230 24.42 17.06 5.40
C ILE A 230 24.13 18.52 5.78
N LYS A 231 24.95 19.48 5.34
CA LYS A 231 24.73 20.92 5.52
C LYS A 231 23.38 21.39 4.94
N ASN A 232 22.85 20.68 3.95
CA ASN A 232 21.59 20.98 3.28
C ASN A 232 20.38 20.41 4.03
N SER A 233 20.56 19.68 5.13
CA SER A 233 19.46 19.09 5.92
C SER A 233 18.53 20.14 6.51
N ASN A 234 18.96 21.40 6.60
CA ASN A 234 18.17 22.52 7.09
C ASN A 234 17.40 23.26 5.99
N ASN A 235 17.50 22.82 4.73
CA ASN A 235 16.67 23.36 3.65
C ASN A 235 15.19 23.21 4.01
N ALA A 236 14.40 24.23 3.65
CA ALA A 236 12.97 24.23 3.89
C ALA A 236 12.32 23.07 3.13
N LEU A 237 11.64 22.20 3.87
CA LEU A 237 10.78 21.13 3.35
C LEU A 237 9.42 21.30 4.00
N LEU A 238 8.36 21.06 3.23
CA LEU A 238 7.00 21.05 3.75
C LEU A 238 6.51 19.63 3.95
N PHE A 239 5.89 19.38 5.09
CA PHE A 239 5.27 18.12 5.44
C PHE A 239 3.82 18.34 5.86
N GLY A 240 3.01 17.32 5.67
CA GLY A 240 1.62 17.30 6.10
C GLY A 240 1.31 15.98 6.80
N ILE A 241 0.51 16.03 7.86
CA ILE A 241 0.01 14.86 8.57
C ILE A 241 -1.49 15.06 8.79
N ALA A 242 -2.27 14.06 8.41
CA ALA A 242 -3.71 14.07 8.53
C ALA A 242 -4.29 12.70 8.87
N SER A 243 -5.51 12.68 9.39
CA SER A 243 -6.28 11.46 9.64
C SER A 243 -7.77 11.79 9.71
N PRO A 244 -8.68 10.90 9.25
CA PRO A 244 -10.12 11.04 9.51
C PRO A 244 -10.50 10.76 10.98
N GLN A 245 -9.55 10.31 11.81
CA GLN A 245 -9.78 9.95 13.21
C GLN A 245 -8.89 10.81 14.13
N SER A 246 -9.46 11.85 14.75
CA SER A 246 -8.72 12.79 15.62
C SER A 246 -7.98 12.10 16.76
N ASP A 247 -8.60 11.11 17.39
CA ASP A 247 -8.03 10.41 18.54
C ASP A 247 -6.87 9.50 18.15
N ALA A 248 -6.96 8.87 16.96
CA ALA A 248 -5.86 8.07 16.41
C ALA A 248 -4.66 8.96 16.10
N LEU A 249 -4.91 10.09 15.42
CA LEU A 249 -3.88 11.07 15.12
C LEU A 249 -3.23 11.63 16.38
N ALA A 250 -4.02 11.96 17.40
CA ALA A 250 -3.51 12.47 18.67
C ALA A 250 -2.56 11.48 19.37
N ARG A 251 -2.85 10.16 19.30
CA ARG A 251 -1.95 9.12 19.82
C ARG A 251 -0.63 9.07 19.03
N SER A 252 -0.68 9.06 17.70
CA SER A 252 0.52 9.02 16.86
C SER A 252 1.39 10.27 17.01
N ILE A 253 0.78 11.45 17.06
CA ILE A 253 1.49 12.71 17.31
C ILE A 253 2.05 12.77 18.73
N GLY A 254 1.33 12.27 19.74
CA GLY A 254 1.86 12.17 21.11
C GLY A 254 3.04 11.21 21.25
N ASN A 255 3.09 10.14 20.44
CA ASN A 255 4.26 9.27 20.35
C ASN A 255 5.44 9.96 19.67
N LEU A 256 5.18 10.70 18.59
CA LEU A 256 6.17 11.51 17.90
C LEU A 256 6.78 12.56 18.83
N ASP A 257 5.96 13.31 19.58
CA ASP A 257 6.42 14.31 20.55
C ASP A 257 7.37 13.71 21.59
N ARG A 258 6.96 12.58 22.20
CA ARG A 258 7.78 11.86 23.17
C ARG A 258 9.11 11.40 22.58
N ALA A 259 9.12 10.88 21.35
CA ALA A 259 10.34 10.50 20.65
C ALA A 259 11.24 11.71 20.37
N TYR A 260 10.65 12.84 19.95
CA TYR A 260 11.37 14.06 19.56
C TYR A 260 12.21 14.66 20.69
N PHE A 261 11.72 14.59 21.93
CA PHE A 261 12.38 15.13 23.12
C PHE A 261 13.14 14.08 23.94
N SER A 262 13.35 12.90 23.39
CA SER A 262 14.07 11.78 24.03
C SER A 262 15.29 11.29 23.25
N PHE A 263 15.74 12.04 22.25
CA PHE A 263 16.90 11.66 21.46
C PHE A 263 18.18 11.53 22.29
N PRO A 264 19.08 10.60 21.91
CA PRO A 264 20.40 10.49 22.50
C PRO A 264 21.30 11.68 22.13
N GLY A 265 22.37 11.87 22.90
CA GLY A 265 23.29 12.99 22.76
C GLY A 265 22.78 14.29 23.40
N GLN A 266 21.92 14.20 24.41
CA GLN A 266 21.47 15.37 25.18
C GLN A 266 22.62 15.95 26.01
N TYR A 267 22.61 17.27 26.21
CA TYR A 267 23.60 17.97 27.00
C TYR A 267 23.02 19.23 27.62
N ASP A 268 23.33 19.50 28.89
CA ASP A 268 22.92 20.72 29.57
C ASP A 268 24.06 21.74 29.55
N PHE A 269 23.90 22.80 28.77
CA PHE A 269 24.89 23.87 28.72
C PHE A 269 24.83 24.72 30.00
N PRO A 270 25.94 24.89 30.73
CA PRO A 270 25.97 25.80 31.87
C PRO A 270 25.74 27.24 31.40
N THR A 271 24.94 28.00 32.15
CA THR A 271 24.76 29.44 31.89
C THR A 271 25.50 30.27 32.93
N LYS A 272 25.62 31.58 32.67
CA LYS A 272 26.20 32.54 33.63
C LYS A 272 25.43 32.61 34.96
N LYS A 273 24.15 32.17 35.00
CA LYS A 273 23.35 32.14 36.23
C LYS A 273 23.49 30.77 36.89
N LYS A 274 24.04 30.74 38.11
CA LYS A 274 24.20 29.52 38.91
C LYS A 274 22.87 28.75 38.99
N GLY A 275 22.91 27.46 38.70
CA GLY A 275 21.75 26.57 38.70
C GLY A 275 20.84 26.65 37.47
N LYS A 276 21.14 27.51 36.48
CA LYS A 276 20.43 27.52 35.19
C LYS A 276 21.26 26.90 34.08
N THR A 277 20.64 25.99 33.33
CA THR A 277 21.21 25.35 32.15
C THR A 277 20.33 25.61 30.93
N VAL A 278 20.93 25.50 29.73
CA VAL A 278 20.19 25.44 28.46
C VAL A 278 20.29 24.02 27.93
N LYS A 279 19.15 23.35 27.82
CA LYS A 279 19.09 21.96 27.37
C LYS A 279 19.27 21.84 25.87
N TYR A 280 20.19 20.97 25.47
CA TYR A 280 20.35 20.47 24.11
C TYR A 280 19.67 19.10 24.01
N TRP A 281 18.70 18.97 23.11
CA TRP A 281 17.74 17.86 23.12
C TRP A 281 18.19 16.60 22.35
N GLY A 282 19.38 16.62 21.74
CA GLY A 282 19.97 15.46 21.06
C GLY A 282 20.76 15.85 19.82
N ALA A 283 21.57 14.91 19.31
CA ALA A 283 22.59 15.21 18.30
C ALA A 283 22.08 15.74 16.96
N PHE A 284 20.90 15.29 16.53
CA PHE A 284 20.27 15.75 15.29
C PHE A 284 19.05 16.63 15.54
N TYR A 285 18.79 17.02 16.80
CA TYR A 285 17.61 17.78 17.17
C TYR A 285 17.48 19.10 16.41
N LYS A 286 16.28 19.38 15.90
CA LYS A 286 15.92 20.64 15.27
C LYS A 286 15.12 21.52 16.24
N ASN A 287 15.55 22.77 16.44
CA ASN A 287 14.78 23.75 17.21
C ASN A 287 13.45 24.04 16.51
N THR A 288 12.34 24.00 17.24
CA THR A 288 11.00 24.19 16.67
C THR A 288 10.23 25.36 17.30
N ARG A 289 9.28 25.90 16.54
CA ARG A 289 8.17 26.73 17.00
C ARG A 289 6.86 25.99 16.69
N GLY A 290 5.91 26.04 17.61
CA GLY A 290 4.70 25.21 17.57
C GLY A 290 4.84 24.01 18.52
N GLN A 291 3.81 23.16 18.56
CA GLN A 291 3.77 21.98 19.43
C GLN A 291 3.37 20.76 18.61
N TRP A 292 3.96 19.60 18.89
CA TRP A 292 3.52 18.34 18.31
C TRP A 292 2.23 17.89 18.99
N LYS A 293 1.09 18.39 18.53
CA LYS A 293 -0.23 18.04 19.04
C LYS A 293 -1.30 18.15 17.95
N VAL A 294 -2.48 17.62 18.24
CA VAL A 294 -3.68 17.82 17.44
C VAL A 294 -4.51 18.89 18.15
N ASP A 295 -4.86 19.96 17.46
CA ASP A 295 -5.72 21.04 17.97
C ASP A 295 -7.08 21.04 17.24
N LYS A 296 -8.02 21.83 17.76
CA LYS A 296 -9.28 22.17 17.07
C LYS A 296 -8.99 23.12 15.91
N GLY A 297 -8.35 22.63 14.86
CA GLY A 297 -7.91 23.39 13.68
C GLY A 297 -6.57 22.90 13.14
N ALA A 298 -6.09 23.53 12.06
CA ALA A 298 -4.76 23.24 11.54
C ALA A 298 -3.71 23.69 12.57
N ASN A 299 -2.92 22.73 13.06
CA ASN A 299 -1.73 22.99 13.86
C ASN A 299 -0.48 22.89 12.98
N GLU A 300 0.59 23.56 13.39
CA GLU A 300 1.80 23.64 12.59
C GLU A 300 3.05 23.67 13.47
N VAL A 301 4.06 22.90 13.06
CA VAL A 301 5.38 22.89 13.68
C VAL A 301 6.42 23.35 12.66
N ARG A 302 7.21 24.37 13.00
CA ARG A 302 8.25 24.93 12.12
C ARG A 302 9.64 24.80 12.73
N HIS A 303 10.61 24.37 11.95
CA HIS A 303 12.02 24.40 12.31
C HIS A 303 12.57 25.84 12.21
N LEU A 304 13.26 26.27 13.27
CA LEU A 304 13.87 27.59 13.39
C LEU A 304 15.34 27.54 12.95
N VAL A 305 15.66 28.25 11.86
CA VAL A 305 17.02 28.43 11.35
C VAL A 305 17.43 29.90 11.49
N LYS A 306 18.54 30.20 12.17
CA LYS A 306 19.02 31.60 12.29
C LYS A 306 19.83 32.00 11.06
N THR A 307 19.61 33.21 10.53
CA THR A 307 20.48 33.77 9.49
C THR A 307 21.68 34.49 10.09
N LYS A 308 22.70 34.79 9.27
CA LYS A 308 23.96 35.44 9.70
C LYS A 308 23.77 36.79 10.44
N GLN A 309 22.60 37.43 10.33
CA GLN A 309 22.28 38.70 10.99
C GLN A 309 21.67 38.55 12.41
N GLY A 310 21.67 37.34 12.99
CA GLY A 310 21.35 37.12 14.41
C GLY A 310 19.85 37.24 14.78
N LYS A 311 19.00 37.77 13.89
CA LYS A 311 17.54 37.64 13.99
C LYS A 311 17.12 36.26 13.49
N THR A 312 16.29 35.57 14.29
CA THR A 312 15.65 34.32 13.87
C THR A 312 14.66 34.63 12.74
N ILE A 313 14.93 34.12 11.54
CA ILE A 313 13.97 34.10 10.42
C ILE A 313 13.50 32.65 10.28
N ILE A 314 12.21 32.39 10.30
CA ILE A 314 11.70 31.02 10.20
C ILE A 314 11.83 30.55 8.75
N ASN A 315 12.97 29.92 8.40
CA ASN A 315 13.27 29.42 7.05
C ASN A 315 13.60 27.91 7.02
N GLY A 316 13.25 27.17 8.06
CA GLY A 316 13.44 25.72 8.11
C GLY A 316 12.20 24.94 7.67
N SER A 317 12.27 23.62 7.77
CA SER A 317 11.15 22.72 7.46
C SER A 317 9.88 23.03 8.28
N GLN A 318 8.71 22.72 7.71
CA GLN A 318 7.41 22.95 8.31
C GLN A 318 6.55 21.69 8.22
N CYS A 319 5.78 21.39 9.26
CA CYS A 319 4.82 20.28 9.27
C CYS A 319 3.44 20.79 9.65
N GLN A 320 2.46 20.59 8.78
CA GLN A 320 1.05 20.86 9.05
C GLN A 320 0.39 19.60 9.61
N ILE A 321 -0.45 19.75 10.64
CA ILE A 321 -1.16 18.66 11.31
C ILE A 321 -2.65 19.02 11.33
N GLN A 322 -3.49 18.18 10.74
CA GLN A 322 -4.93 18.45 10.63
C GLN A 322 -5.79 17.19 10.69
N THR A 323 -7.03 17.32 11.14
CA THR A 323 -8.02 16.23 11.05
C THR A 323 -8.78 16.35 9.72
N ILE A 324 -9.03 15.23 9.05
CA ILE A 324 -9.84 15.18 7.83
C ILE A 324 -11.29 15.16 8.25
N THR A 325 -12.03 16.20 7.89
CA THR A 325 -13.48 16.26 8.09
C THR A 325 -14.20 15.73 6.85
N PRO A 326 -15.40 15.13 7.01
CA PRO A 326 -16.21 14.71 5.86
C PRO A 326 -16.39 15.87 4.87
N LYS A 327 -16.22 15.60 3.57
CA LYS A 327 -16.31 16.56 2.45
C LYS A 327 -15.14 17.56 2.31
N ASN A 328 -14.11 17.48 3.15
CA ASN A 328 -12.91 18.29 2.93
C ASN A 328 -11.90 17.52 2.07
N ASP A 329 -11.89 17.83 0.77
CA ASP A 329 -10.96 17.24 -0.20
C ASP A 329 -9.64 18.03 -0.29
N LYS A 330 -9.58 19.24 0.30
CA LYS A 330 -8.42 20.16 0.23
C LYS A 330 -7.37 19.84 1.29
N ILE A 331 -6.94 18.59 1.33
CA ILE A 331 -5.87 18.11 2.22
C ILE A 331 -4.57 18.11 1.42
N PHE A 332 -3.53 18.79 1.94
CA PHE A 332 -2.21 18.92 1.30
C PHE A 332 -2.23 19.58 -0.09
N THR A 333 -3.10 20.56 -0.29
CA THR A 333 -3.19 21.31 -1.55
C THR A 333 -2.43 22.64 -1.46
N GLY A 334 -2.03 23.19 -2.62
CA GLY A 334 -1.57 24.58 -2.73
C GLY A 334 -0.11 24.86 -2.39
N ASP A 335 0.72 23.84 -2.16
CA ASP A 335 2.16 24.00 -1.90
C ASP A 335 2.94 22.75 -2.38
N ARG A 336 4.24 22.65 -2.12
CA ARG A 336 5.11 21.52 -2.51
C ARG A 336 5.50 20.70 -1.29
N PHE A 337 4.84 19.56 -1.12
CA PHE A 337 5.04 18.68 0.03
C PHE A 337 6.10 17.62 -0.27
N ARG A 338 7.00 17.41 0.70
CA ARG A 338 7.91 16.27 0.69
C ARG A 338 7.19 14.99 1.08
N TYR A 339 6.44 15.03 2.18
CA TYR A 339 5.50 13.99 2.57
C TYR A 339 4.16 14.56 3.01
N GLY A 340 3.08 13.98 2.52
CA GLY A 340 1.75 14.10 3.09
C GLY A 340 1.34 12.75 3.66
N ILE A 341 1.17 12.63 4.97
CA ILE A 341 0.85 11.38 5.64
C ILE A 341 -0.64 11.38 5.99
N ILE A 342 -1.38 10.39 5.50
CA ILE A 342 -2.77 10.15 5.88
C ILE A 342 -2.84 8.84 6.66
N GLU A 343 -3.06 8.93 7.97
CA GLU A 343 -3.23 7.78 8.85
C GLU A 343 -4.70 7.38 8.98
N GLU A 344 -4.97 6.08 9.14
CA GLU A 344 -6.31 5.48 9.23
C GLU A 344 -7.13 5.65 7.94
N VAL A 345 -6.49 5.42 6.78
CA VAL A 345 -7.15 5.54 5.45
C VAL A 345 -8.32 4.58 5.24
N GLY A 346 -8.40 3.49 6.00
CA GLY A 346 -9.57 2.59 5.98
C GLY A 346 -10.85 3.23 6.52
N PHE A 347 -10.75 4.39 7.18
CA PHE A 347 -11.87 5.19 7.68
C PHE A 347 -12.04 6.52 6.93
N CYS A 348 -11.41 6.67 5.76
CA CYS A 348 -11.38 7.92 4.99
C CYS A 348 -12.34 7.85 3.79
N ASP A 349 -13.49 8.50 3.90
CA ASP A 349 -14.60 8.42 2.92
C ASP A 349 -14.26 8.98 1.53
N ASN A 350 -13.35 9.96 1.48
CA ASN A 350 -13.05 10.78 0.31
C ASN A 350 -11.55 10.73 -0.09
N LEU A 351 -10.89 9.60 0.18
CA LEU A 351 -9.44 9.46 -0.03
C LEU A 351 -9.03 9.70 -1.49
N LYS A 352 -9.80 9.23 -2.47
CA LYS A 352 -9.50 9.45 -3.89
C LYS A 352 -9.62 10.92 -4.27
N ASN A 353 -10.63 11.63 -3.74
CA ASN A 353 -10.78 13.07 -4.00
C ASN A 353 -9.63 13.86 -3.41
N ILE A 354 -9.17 13.49 -2.20
CA ILE A 354 -7.97 14.07 -1.59
C ILE A 354 -6.75 13.80 -2.47
N PHE A 355 -6.55 12.55 -2.92
CA PHE A 355 -5.43 12.18 -3.79
C PHE A 355 -5.40 13.02 -5.07
N VAL A 356 -6.53 13.11 -5.79
CA VAL A 356 -6.66 13.92 -7.01
C VAL A 356 -6.37 15.39 -6.72
N SER A 357 -6.88 15.93 -5.61
CA SER A 357 -6.71 17.34 -5.26
C SER A 357 -5.28 17.72 -4.89
N CYS A 358 -4.51 16.79 -4.31
CA CYS A 358 -3.15 17.06 -3.84
C CYS A 358 -2.05 16.55 -4.78
N LYS A 359 -2.39 15.88 -5.90
CA LYS A 359 -1.41 15.29 -6.82
C LYS A 359 -0.29 16.27 -7.22
N ASP A 360 -0.67 17.47 -7.69
CA ASP A 360 0.27 18.51 -8.12
C ASP A 360 1.17 19.04 -6.99
N ALA A 361 0.80 18.78 -5.73
CA ALA A 361 1.61 19.15 -4.57
C ALA A 361 2.86 18.26 -4.41
N PHE A 362 2.89 17.11 -5.09
CA PHE A 362 3.97 16.13 -5.05
C PHE A 362 4.74 16.02 -6.37
N GLU A 363 4.34 16.75 -7.41
CA GLU A 363 4.92 16.70 -8.76
C GLU A 363 5.52 18.05 -9.19
N VAL A 364 6.62 17.99 -9.94
CA VAL A 364 7.27 19.13 -10.59
C VAL A 364 7.60 18.74 -12.03
N GLY A 365 6.82 19.25 -12.98
CA GLY A 365 6.90 18.78 -14.37
C GLY A 365 6.56 17.29 -14.44
N ASP A 366 7.42 16.50 -15.08
CA ASP A 366 7.26 15.04 -15.23
C ASP A 366 7.84 14.25 -14.03
N ASP A 367 8.33 14.94 -13.00
CA ASP A 367 9.01 14.34 -11.85
C ASP A 367 8.16 14.36 -10.60
N GLN A 368 7.92 13.18 -10.02
CA GLN A 368 7.43 13.08 -8.66
C GLN A 368 8.57 13.41 -7.68
N THR A 369 8.38 14.48 -6.92
CA THR A 369 9.37 15.06 -5.99
C THR A 369 9.00 14.90 -4.51
N GLY A 370 7.81 14.37 -4.22
CA GLY A 370 7.38 14.01 -2.87
C GLY A 370 6.39 12.85 -2.89
N SER A 371 5.90 12.44 -1.71
CA SER A 371 5.00 11.29 -1.61
C SER A 371 3.84 11.54 -0.66
N LEU A 372 2.64 11.22 -1.13
CA LEU A 372 1.51 10.88 -0.26
C LEU A 372 1.72 9.49 0.36
N VAL A 373 1.66 9.39 1.68
CA VAL A 373 1.84 8.17 2.47
C VAL A 373 0.50 7.82 3.11
N MET A 374 -0.14 6.79 2.59
CA MET A 374 -1.45 6.31 3.01
C MET A 374 -1.26 5.06 3.86
N LEU A 375 -1.66 5.11 5.14
CA LEU A 375 -1.54 3.98 6.05
C LEU A 375 -2.84 3.71 6.81
N GLY A 376 -3.16 2.44 7.03
CA GLY A 376 -4.41 2.07 7.69
C GLY A 376 -4.49 0.60 8.05
N THR A 377 -5.58 0.22 8.70
CA THR A 377 -6.01 -1.18 8.82
C THR A 377 -7.30 -1.38 8.02
N GLY A 378 -7.87 -2.59 8.10
CA GLY A 378 -9.29 -2.76 7.80
C GLY A 378 -10.09 -1.73 8.60
N GLY A 379 -11.04 -1.07 7.93
CA GLY A 379 -11.76 0.07 8.47
C GLY A 379 -13.27 -0.13 8.41
N ASP A 380 -13.99 0.98 8.41
CA ASP A 380 -15.42 0.95 8.17
C ASP A 380 -15.69 0.44 6.75
N MET A 381 -16.64 -0.48 6.66
CA MET A 381 -16.87 -1.31 5.50
C MET A 381 -17.35 -0.51 4.28
N GLU A 382 -18.00 0.64 4.50
CA GLU A 382 -18.42 1.55 3.43
C GLU A 382 -17.29 2.50 3.02
N LYS A 383 -16.44 2.89 3.97
CA LYS A 383 -15.40 3.92 3.81
C LYS A 383 -14.12 3.39 3.16
N ILE A 384 -13.91 2.08 3.17
CA ILE A 384 -12.68 1.45 2.67
C ILE A 384 -12.56 1.44 1.14
N LYS A 385 -13.65 1.72 0.40
CA LYS A 385 -13.74 1.57 -1.07
C LYS A 385 -12.59 2.25 -1.82
N ASP A 386 -12.28 3.49 -1.47
CA ASP A 386 -11.20 4.26 -2.11
C ASP A 386 -9.83 3.65 -1.82
N SER A 387 -9.57 3.33 -0.55
CA SER A 387 -8.30 2.69 -0.16
C SER A 387 -8.13 1.31 -0.80
N LYS A 388 -9.23 0.58 -1.01
CA LYS A 388 -9.25 -0.71 -1.71
C LYS A 388 -8.83 -0.56 -3.16
N GLU A 389 -9.47 0.34 -3.91
CA GLU A 389 -9.17 0.57 -5.32
C GLU A 389 -7.71 0.98 -5.51
N MET A 390 -7.22 1.88 -4.66
CA MET A 390 -5.82 2.34 -4.69
C MET A 390 -4.83 1.25 -4.29
N PHE A 391 -5.20 0.35 -3.37
CA PHE A 391 -4.38 -0.79 -2.97
C PHE A 391 -4.33 -1.87 -4.05
N GLU A 392 -5.46 -2.20 -4.68
CA GLU A 392 -5.57 -3.25 -5.70
C GLU A 392 -5.05 -2.79 -7.08
N ASN A 393 -5.04 -1.48 -7.35
CA ASN A 393 -4.57 -0.88 -8.60
C ASN A 393 -3.51 0.21 -8.37
N PRO A 394 -2.37 -0.11 -7.73
CA PRO A 394 -1.42 0.92 -7.28
C PRO A 394 -0.85 1.77 -8.42
N GLU A 395 -0.63 1.18 -9.60
CA GLU A 395 -0.06 1.87 -10.76
C GLU A 395 -0.92 3.05 -11.25
N ALA A 396 -2.26 2.91 -11.21
CA ALA A 396 -3.18 3.97 -11.62
C ALA A 396 -3.08 5.23 -10.75
N PHE A 397 -2.52 5.10 -9.54
CA PHE A 397 -2.34 6.18 -8.58
C PHE A 397 -0.85 6.48 -8.31
N ASN A 398 0.05 5.99 -9.16
CA ASN A 398 1.50 6.16 -9.01
C ASN A 398 2.00 5.74 -7.60
N ILE A 399 1.36 4.71 -7.04
CA ILE A 399 1.77 4.04 -5.80
C ILE A 399 2.77 2.96 -6.17
N PHE A 400 3.83 2.81 -5.38
CA PHE A 400 4.75 1.69 -5.58
C PHE A 400 4.03 0.36 -5.26
N GLY A 401 3.83 -0.47 -6.28
CA GLY A 401 3.22 -1.78 -6.14
C GLY A 401 4.25 -2.90 -5.96
N ILE A 402 4.02 -3.79 -4.99
CA ILE A 402 4.74 -5.06 -4.84
C ILE A 402 4.00 -6.18 -5.59
N PRO A 403 4.65 -7.29 -5.95
CA PRO A 403 3.95 -8.45 -6.50
C PRO A 403 2.81 -8.90 -5.58
N ASN A 404 1.62 -9.17 -6.15
CA ASN A 404 0.49 -9.67 -5.38
C ASN A 404 0.63 -11.16 -5.12
N TYR A 405 1.39 -11.52 -4.09
CA TYR A 405 1.66 -12.92 -3.73
C TYR A 405 0.40 -13.71 -3.37
N TRP A 406 -0.72 -13.07 -3.04
CA TRP A 406 -1.96 -13.74 -2.67
C TRP A 406 -2.87 -14.10 -3.87
N GLU A 407 -2.59 -13.54 -5.05
CA GLU A 407 -3.26 -13.88 -6.31
C GLU A 407 -2.31 -14.66 -7.23
N LYS A 408 -2.12 -15.95 -6.95
CA LYS A 408 -1.20 -16.81 -7.70
C LYS A 408 -1.54 -16.84 -9.19
N GLY A 409 -0.51 -16.89 -10.04
CA GLY A 409 -0.64 -16.95 -11.49
C GLY A 409 -1.08 -15.64 -12.16
N LYS A 410 -1.44 -14.60 -11.38
CA LYS A 410 -1.75 -13.28 -11.91
C LYS A 410 -0.52 -12.39 -11.74
N ASN A 411 0.03 -11.89 -12.85
CA ASN A 411 1.13 -10.92 -12.82
C ASN A 411 0.62 -9.51 -12.44
N LYS A 412 -0.03 -9.41 -11.28
CA LYS A 412 -0.61 -8.19 -10.73
C LYS A 412 0.23 -7.66 -9.57
N LYS A 413 0.18 -6.34 -9.38
CA LYS A 413 0.79 -5.65 -8.24
C LYS A 413 -0.28 -5.16 -7.28
N CYS A 414 0.07 -5.04 -6.01
CA CYS A 414 -0.78 -4.42 -4.99
C CYS A 414 0.04 -3.51 -4.06
N GLY A 415 -0.64 -2.71 -3.23
CA GLY A 415 0.00 -1.99 -2.14
C GLY A 415 0.63 -2.94 -1.11
N LEU A 416 1.39 -2.40 -0.15
CA LEU A 416 2.00 -3.23 0.89
C LEU A 416 0.95 -3.70 1.89
N MET A 417 0.78 -5.03 2.01
CA MET A 417 0.04 -5.64 3.10
C MET A 417 0.97 -6.29 4.14
N LEU A 418 0.78 -5.99 5.42
CA LEU A 418 1.36 -6.78 6.51
C LEU A 418 0.27 -7.61 7.21
N GLY A 419 0.38 -8.94 7.09
CA GLY A 419 -0.53 -9.89 7.71
C GLY A 419 -0.39 -10.03 9.24
N ALA A 420 -1.33 -10.73 9.84
CA ALA A 420 -1.42 -10.97 11.28
C ALA A 420 -0.29 -11.84 11.85
N ASN A 421 0.45 -12.54 11.00
CA ASN A 421 1.65 -13.28 11.38
C ASN A 421 2.76 -12.35 11.89
N TYR A 422 2.87 -11.14 11.33
CA TYR A 422 3.96 -10.22 11.67
C TYR A 422 3.82 -9.57 13.06
N LYS A 423 2.63 -9.57 13.66
CA LYS A 423 2.39 -9.07 15.04
C LYS A 423 2.60 -10.12 16.14
N LYS A 424 2.91 -11.39 15.79
CA LYS A 424 3.11 -12.48 16.76
C LYS A 424 4.51 -12.38 17.38
N GLU A 425 4.72 -11.40 18.27
CA GLU A 425 6.04 -11.14 18.89
C GLU A 425 6.62 -12.36 19.63
N SER A 426 5.79 -13.13 20.32
CA SER A 426 6.22 -14.34 21.04
C SER A 426 6.73 -15.45 20.12
N LEU A 427 6.42 -15.38 18.83
CA LEU A 427 6.81 -16.34 17.80
C LEU A 427 7.90 -15.76 16.89
N LYS A 428 8.75 -14.87 17.43
CA LYS A 428 9.91 -14.33 16.73
C LYS A 428 11.20 -14.86 17.31
N LYS A 429 12.14 -15.22 16.44
CA LYS A 429 13.53 -15.55 16.77
C LYS A 429 14.47 -14.65 15.99
N ASP A 430 15.37 -13.95 16.69
CA ASP A 430 16.27 -12.96 16.10
C ASP A 430 15.53 -11.88 15.27
N GLY A 431 14.31 -11.53 15.69
CA GLY A 431 13.43 -10.61 14.99
C GLY A 431 12.64 -11.21 13.82
N ASN A 432 12.92 -12.45 13.41
CA ASN A 432 12.21 -13.14 12.33
C ASN A 432 10.98 -13.88 12.87
N THR A 433 9.80 -13.70 12.28
CA THR A 433 8.63 -14.53 12.57
C THR A 433 8.89 -15.98 12.17
N ILE A 434 8.60 -16.90 13.07
CA ILE A 434 8.53 -18.34 12.79
C ILE A 434 7.21 -18.60 12.06
N GLN A 435 7.22 -18.45 10.74
CA GLN A 435 5.99 -18.35 9.94
C GLN A 435 5.04 -19.54 10.12
N LYS A 436 5.56 -20.78 10.17
CA LYS A 436 4.73 -21.98 10.33
C LYS A 436 4.01 -22.01 11.68
N GLU A 437 4.71 -21.70 12.77
CA GLU A 437 4.10 -21.61 14.10
C GLU A 437 3.09 -20.46 14.18
N ALA A 438 3.39 -19.32 13.56
CA ALA A 438 2.47 -18.19 13.49
C ALA A 438 1.18 -18.55 12.74
N LEU A 439 1.26 -19.31 11.65
CA LEU A 439 0.08 -19.79 10.93
C LEU A 439 -0.74 -20.77 11.77
N ILE A 440 -0.11 -21.73 12.44
CA ILE A 440 -0.79 -22.68 13.35
C ILE A 440 -1.58 -21.91 14.43
N ASP A 441 -0.93 -20.92 15.06
CA ASP A 441 -1.56 -20.11 16.11
C ASP A 441 -2.72 -19.26 15.60
N ILE A 442 -2.59 -18.70 14.39
CA ILE A 442 -3.66 -17.95 13.72
C ILE A 442 -4.84 -18.85 13.41
N ILE A 443 -4.62 -20.04 12.83
CA ILE A 443 -5.68 -20.99 12.50
C ILE A 443 -6.42 -21.42 13.76
N ARG A 444 -5.69 -21.80 14.82
CA ARG A 444 -6.30 -22.14 16.11
C ARG A 444 -7.19 -21.02 16.63
N THR A 445 -6.69 -19.79 16.62
CA THR A 445 -7.48 -18.63 17.07
C THR A 445 -8.70 -18.42 16.17
N ARG A 446 -8.58 -18.57 14.85
CA ARG A 446 -9.71 -18.49 13.92
C ARG A 446 -10.78 -19.54 14.22
N SER A 447 -10.39 -20.79 14.47
CA SER A 447 -11.30 -21.88 14.86
C SER A 447 -12.02 -21.61 16.17
N GLU A 448 -11.39 -20.95 17.14
CA GLU A 448 -12.05 -20.53 18.39
C GLU A 448 -13.02 -19.36 18.16
N GLN A 449 -12.61 -18.37 17.35
CA GLN A 449 -13.40 -17.16 17.09
C GLN A 449 -14.63 -17.45 16.23
N ILE A 450 -14.55 -18.37 15.26
CA ILE A 450 -15.69 -18.70 14.40
C ILE A 450 -16.81 -19.43 15.18
N VAL A 451 -16.46 -20.16 16.25
CA VAL A 451 -17.43 -20.82 17.14
C VAL A 451 -18.05 -19.83 18.12
N SER A 452 -17.29 -18.82 18.56
CA SER A 452 -17.70 -17.90 19.63
C SER A 452 -18.36 -16.60 19.14
N LEU A 453 -18.07 -16.16 17.92
CA LEU A 453 -18.58 -14.91 17.37
C LEU A 453 -19.69 -15.15 16.35
N ASP A 454 -20.63 -14.20 16.24
CA ASP A 454 -21.52 -14.13 15.10
C ASP A 454 -20.74 -13.82 13.80
N VAL A 455 -21.33 -14.13 12.65
CA VAL A 455 -20.70 -13.99 11.33
C VAL A 455 -20.14 -12.59 11.07
N VAL A 456 -20.85 -11.53 11.51
CA VAL A 456 -20.42 -10.14 11.30
C VAL A 456 -19.24 -9.80 12.20
N SER A 457 -19.29 -10.23 13.46
CA SER A 457 -18.18 -10.04 14.40
C SER A 457 -16.94 -10.83 13.99
N TYR A 458 -17.10 -12.06 13.50
CA TYR A 458 -15.99 -12.86 12.97
C TYR A 458 -15.37 -12.22 11.72
N ALA A 459 -16.18 -11.74 10.79
CA ALA A 459 -15.66 -11.02 9.61
C ALA A 459 -14.90 -9.74 10.00
N ARG A 460 -15.37 -9.00 11.01
CA ARG A 460 -14.64 -7.85 11.56
C ARG A 460 -13.33 -8.27 12.24
N TYR A 461 -13.33 -9.41 12.94
CA TYR A 461 -12.10 -9.98 13.51
C TYR A 461 -11.08 -10.28 12.41
N LEU A 462 -11.49 -10.89 11.28
CA LEU A 462 -10.62 -11.14 10.13
C LEU A 462 -10.08 -9.82 9.53
N ALA A 463 -10.92 -8.79 9.37
CA ALA A 463 -10.48 -7.49 8.84
C ALA A 463 -9.41 -6.79 9.72
N TYR A 464 -9.45 -7.02 11.04
CA TYR A 464 -8.41 -6.53 11.97
C TYR A 464 -7.19 -7.43 12.06
N ASN A 465 -7.32 -8.70 11.66
CA ASN A 465 -6.30 -9.74 11.74
C ASN A 465 -6.15 -10.51 10.41
N PRO A 466 -5.96 -9.82 9.28
CA PRO A 466 -5.93 -10.44 7.98
C PRO A 466 -4.63 -11.20 7.77
N ILE A 467 -4.70 -12.31 7.05
CA ILE A 467 -3.56 -12.95 6.39
C ILE A 467 -3.66 -12.81 4.86
N TYR A 468 -4.82 -12.39 4.35
CA TYR A 468 -5.06 -12.05 2.93
C TYR A 468 -5.54 -10.59 2.76
N PRO A 469 -5.18 -9.91 1.66
CA PRO A 469 -5.71 -8.58 1.35
C PRO A 469 -7.24 -8.55 1.30
N LYS A 470 -7.86 -9.59 0.75
CA LYS A 470 -9.32 -9.70 0.64
C LYS A 470 -10.03 -9.68 2.00
N GLU A 471 -9.39 -10.16 3.06
CA GLU A 471 -9.96 -10.10 4.42
C GLU A 471 -9.94 -8.68 4.98
N LEU A 472 -8.90 -7.91 4.65
CA LEU A 472 -8.78 -6.51 5.04
C LEU A 472 -9.76 -5.61 4.27
N LEU A 473 -10.03 -5.95 3.00
CA LEU A 473 -10.71 -5.11 2.01
C LEU A 473 -12.17 -5.52 1.72
N LYS A 474 -12.76 -6.40 2.54
CA LYS A 474 -14.14 -6.86 2.33
C LYS A 474 -15.15 -5.92 3.01
N PRO A 475 -16.12 -5.37 2.26
CA PRO A 475 -17.29 -4.74 2.88
C PRO A 475 -18.13 -5.83 3.53
N VAL A 476 -18.41 -5.75 4.84
CA VAL A 476 -19.35 -6.65 5.52
C VAL A 476 -20.66 -5.90 5.72
N ASN A 477 -21.50 -5.87 4.72
CA ASN A 477 -22.84 -5.32 4.90
C ASN A 477 -23.64 -6.26 5.81
N LYS A 478 -24.55 -5.72 6.62
CA LYS A 478 -25.67 -6.49 7.20
C LYS A 478 -26.58 -6.93 6.05
N SER A 479 -26.18 -7.97 5.33
CA SER A 479 -27.03 -8.59 4.35
C SER A 479 -27.72 -9.79 4.98
N PRO A 480 -29.03 -10.00 4.73
CA PRO A 480 -29.69 -11.26 5.07
C PRO A 480 -29.15 -12.44 4.25
N LEU A 481 -28.30 -12.16 3.25
CA LEU A 481 -27.67 -13.16 2.39
C LEU A 481 -26.28 -13.58 2.92
N PRO A 482 -25.86 -14.84 2.70
CA PRO A 482 -24.55 -15.35 3.09
C PRO A 482 -23.43 -14.72 2.23
N LEU A 483 -23.03 -13.49 2.56
CA LEU A 483 -22.11 -12.69 1.74
C LEU A 483 -20.75 -13.34 1.54
N VAL A 484 -20.29 -14.15 2.49
CA VAL A 484 -18.97 -14.79 2.41
C VAL A 484 -18.97 -15.81 1.29
N GLU A 485 -19.94 -16.72 1.35
CA GLU A 485 -20.23 -17.78 0.41
C GLU A 485 -20.57 -17.20 -0.96
N LEU A 486 -21.41 -16.17 -1.02
CA LEU A 486 -21.75 -15.50 -2.27
C LEU A 486 -20.56 -14.80 -2.92
N SER A 487 -19.66 -14.20 -2.13
CA SER A 487 -18.43 -13.61 -2.67
C SER A 487 -17.48 -14.68 -3.21
N ALA A 488 -17.32 -15.78 -2.46
CA ALA A 488 -16.48 -16.90 -2.89
C ALA A 488 -17.04 -17.59 -4.14
N GLN A 489 -18.37 -17.78 -4.21
CA GLN A 489 -19.04 -18.30 -5.38
C GLN A 489 -18.90 -17.36 -6.57
N ARG A 490 -19.05 -16.04 -6.37
CA ARG A 490 -18.82 -15.04 -7.43
C ARG A 490 -17.38 -15.06 -7.93
N GLU A 491 -16.39 -15.14 -7.03
CA GLU A 491 -14.97 -15.29 -7.40
C GLU A 491 -14.75 -16.56 -8.24
N SER A 492 -15.30 -17.69 -7.80
CA SER A 492 -15.24 -18.96 -8.53
C SER A 492 -15.88 -18.86 -9.92
N LEU A 493 -17.07 -18.25 -10.04
CA LEU A 493 -17.75 -18.05 -11.33
C LEU A 493 -16.94 -17.17 -12.29
N ILE A 494 -16.25 -16.14 -11.79
CA ILE A 494 -15.36 -15.27 -12.58
C ILE A 494 -14.08 -16.00 -12.97
N GLU A 495 -13.48 -16.75 -12.04
CA GLU A 495 -12.24 -17.50 -12.26
C GLU A 495 -12.41 -18.58 -13.34
N HIS A 496 -13.55 -19.27 -13.33
CA HIS A 496 -13.88 -20.31 -14.31
C HIS A 496 -14.48 -19.76 -15.61
N ASP A 497 -14.58 -18.45 -15.75
CA ASP A 497 -15.25 -17.79 -16.89
C ASP A 497 -16.64 -18.37 -17.19
N ALA A 498 -17.37 -18.73 -16.12
CA ALA A 498 -18.57 -19.55 -16.20
C ALA A 498 -19.66 -18.90 -17.06
N MET A 499 -19.72 -17.56 -17.09
CA MET A 499 -20.69 -16.83 -17.91
C MET A 499 -20.43 -17.03 -19.42
N ASN A 500 -19.17 -17.02 -19.87
CA ASN A 500 -18.84 -17.27 -21.27
C ASN A 500 -19.02 -18.75 -21.67
N LEU A 501 -18.90 -19.66 -20.71
CA LEU A 501 -19.10 -21.10 -20.94
C LEU A 501 -20.58 -21.50 -20.98
N LEU A 502 -21.42 -20.85 -20.18
CA LEU A 502 -22.83 -21.22 -20.01
C LEU A 502 -23.78 -20.38 -20.87
N SER A 503 -23.38 -19.18 -21.28
CA SER A 503 -24.29 -18.24 -21.95
C SER A 503 -24.00 -18.12 -23.44
N VAL A 504 -25.06 -17.93 -24.22
CA VAL A 504 -24.99 -17.67 -25.66
C VAL A 504 -25.50 -16.27 -25.94
N VAL A 505 -24.67 -15.45 -26.60
CA VAL A 505 -25.04 -14.11 -27.06
C VAL A 505 -25.64 -14.20 -28.47
N GLY A 506 -26.70 -13.44 -28.73
CA GLY A 506 -27.35 -13.45 -30.02
C GLY A 506 -28.47 -12.44 -30.16
N SER A 507 -29.33 -12.67 -31.15
CA SER A 507 -30.50 -11.85 -31.44
C SER A 507 -31.74 -12.71 -31.64
N LEU A 508 -32.91 -12.18 -31.25
CA LEU A 508 -34.20 -12.78 -31.57
C LEU A 508 -34.68 -12.23 -32.92
N LYS A 509 -35.09 -13.12 -33.84
CA LYS A 509 -35.62 -12.74 -35.14
C LYS A 509 -36.94 -13.46 -35.43
N TYR A 510 -37.80 -12.81 -36.20
CA TYR A 510 -39.00 -13.45 -36.74
C TYR A 510 -38.67 -14.17 -38.05
N LYS A 511 -38.97 -15.47 -38.11
CA LYS A 511 -38.86 -16.29 -39.32
C LYS A 511 -40.05 -17.25 -39.37
N ASP A 512 -40.77 -17.27 -40.50
CA ASP A 512 -41.92 -18.15 -40.73
C ASP A 512 -42.96 -18.13 -39.59
N SER A 513 -43.32 -16.92 -39.14
CA SER A 513 -44.25 -16.67 -38.02
C SER A 513 -43.80 -17.25 -36.66
N LYS A 514 -42.51 -17.58 -36.51
CA LYS A 514 -41.90 -18.02 -35.26
C LYS A 514 -40.77 -17.07 -34.86
N VAL A 515 -40.58 -16.89 -33.56
CA VAL A 515 -39.39 -16.23 -33.02
C VAL A 515 -38.28 -17.28 -32.92
N ILE A 516 -37.14 -16.99 -33.53
CA ILE A 516 -35.94 -17.81 -33.47
C ILE A 516 -34.81 -17.02 -32.81
N PHE A 517 -34.00 -17.70 -32.01
CA PHE A 517 -32.75 -17.15 -31.50
C PHE A 517 -31.62 -17.51 -32.46
N GLU A 518 -30.93 -16.50 -32.97
CA GLU A 518 -29.73 -16.65 -33.79
C GLU A 518 -28.50 -16.29 -32.97
N PRO A 519 -27.63 -17.27 -32.64
CA PRO A 519 -26.36 -17.02 -31.97
C PRO A 519 -25.46 -16.12 -32.82
N ASP A 520 -24.78 -15.18 -32.17
CA ASP A 520 -23.79 -14.31 -32.82
C ASP A 520 -22.43 -15.01 -32.89
N LEU A 521 -22.27 -15.86 -33.89
CA LEU A 521 -21.04 -16.63 -34.12
C LEU A 521 -19.84 -15.74 -34.50
N GLU A 522 -20.11 -14.56 -35.06
CA GLU A 522 -19.09 -13.60 -35.50
C GLU A 522 -18.64 -12.65 -34.39
N ARG A 523 -19.28 -12.67 -33.21
CA ARG A 523 -18.98 -11.83 -32.04
C ARG A 523 -19.04 -10.34 -32.33
N THR A 524 -20.07 -9.95 -33.07
CA THR A 524 -20.36 -8.56 -33.46
C THR A 524 -21.25 -7.83 -32.47
N LEU A 525 -21.97 -8.56 -31.61
CA LEU A 525 -22.88 -8.03 -30.61
C LEU A 525 -22.17 -7.86 -29.25
N GLU A 526 -22.45 -6.73 -28.59
CA GLU A 526 -21.86 -6.36 -27.30
C GLU A 526 -22.95 -6.36 -26.21
N PRO A 527 -23.04 -7.43 -25.39
CA PRO A 527 -24.00 -7.46 -24.28
C PRO A 527 -23.57 -6.51 -23.17
N ILE A 528 -24.54 -5.82 -22.56
CA ILE A 528 -24.30 -4.95 -21.39
C ILE A 528 -24.49 -5.78 -20.12
N LEU A 529 -23.37 -6.14 -19.47
CA LEU A 529 -23.34 -7.07 -18.33
C LEU A 529 -23.01 -6.39 -16.99
N GLU A 530 -22.48 -5.17 -17.01
CA GLU A 530 -22.02 -4.48 -15.81
C GLU A 530 -23.01 -3.39 -15.37
N TRP A 531 -23.42 -3.45 -14.09
CA TRP A 531 -24.29 -2.44 -13.48
C TRP A 531 -23.51 -1.17 -13.08
N GLY A 532 -24.11 0.00 -13.29
CA GLY A 532 -23.59 1.28 -12.77
C GLY A 532 -22.41 1.87 -13.56
N ARG A 533 -22.27 1.49 -14.83
CA ARG A 533 -21.28 2.07 -15.78
C ARG A 533 -21.92 2.64 -17.03
N ASP A 534 -23.20 2.96 -16.96
CA ASP A 534 -24.02 3.38 -18.10
C ASP A 534 -23.43 4.62 -18.81
N GLU A 535 -22.84 5.53 -18.05
CA GLU A 535 -22.17 6.74 -18.54
C GLU A 535 -20.91 6.48 -19.40
N LYS A 536 -20.38 5.24 -19.40
CA LYS A 536 -19.18 4.85 -20.14
C LYS A 536 -19.48 4.02 -21.40
N LEU A 537 -20.74 3.68 -21.64
CA LEU A 537 -21.14 2.86 -22.79
C LEU A 537 -21.06 3.70 -24.08
N THR A 538 -20.22 3.27 -25.03
CA THR A 538 -20.17 3.84 -26.39
C THR A 538 -21.25 3.29 -27.30
N ASN A 539 -21.75 2.09 -26.97
CA ASN A 539 -22.84 1.41 -27.66
C ASN A 539 -23.89 0.99 -26.63
N THR A 540 -25.12 1.50 -26.80
CA THR A 540 -26.23 1.23 -25.88
C THR A 540 -27.19 0.16 -26.40
N VAL A 541 -27.00 -0.36 -27.61
CA VAL A 541 -27.92 -1.32 -28.25
C VAL A 541 -28.02 -2.62 -27.45
N GLY A 542 -26.93 -3.06 -26.83
CA GLY A 542 -26.90 -4.31 -26.07
C GLY A 542 -27.11 -5.55 -26.95
N ALA A 543 -27.36 -6.69 -26.31
CA ALA A 543 -27.60 -7.96 -26.97
C ALA A 543 -28.40 -8.91 -26.09
N TRP A 544 -29.05 -9.91 -26.69
CA TRP A 544 -29.66 -10.99 -25.93
C TRP A 544 -28.60 -11.95 -25.43
N VAL A 545 -28.74 -12.36 -24.17
CA VAL A 545 -27.90 -13.37 -23.53
C VAL A 545 -28.81 -14.47 -23.03
N ILE A 546 -28.68 -15.68 -23.59
CA ILE A 546 -29.41 -16.86 -23.15
C ILE A 546 -28.47 -17.70 -22.28
N HIS A 547 -28.83 -17.86 -21.01
CA HIS A 547 -28.11 -18.68 -20.04
C HIS A 547 -28.59 -20.14 -20.04
N GLU A 548 -29.84 -20.37 -20.43
CA GLU A 548 -30.41 -21.71 -20.59
C GLU A 548 -31.41 -21.71 -21.75
N MET A 549 -31.21 -22.61 -22.71
CA MET A 549 -32.13 -22.75 -23.84
C MET A 549 -33.49 -23.28 -23.37
N PRO A 550 -34.60 -22.78 -23.94
CA PRO A 550 -35.92 -23.28 -23.58
C PRO A 550 -36.07 -24.75 -23.93
N GLN A 551 -36.80 -25.49 -23.10
CA GLN A 551 -37.12 -26.90 -23.37
C GLN A 551 -38.11 -27.02 -24.55
N SER A 552 -38.12 -28.19 -25.19
CA SER A 552 -39.00 -28.44 -26.35
C SER A 552 -40.49 -28.37 -26.01
N PHE A 553 -40.84 -28.67 -24.76
CA PHE A 553 -42.18 -28.49 -24.21
C PHE A 553 -42.10 -27.44 -23.10
N ILE A 554 -42.89 -26.37 -23.24
CA ILE A 554 -42.94 -25.28 -22.27
C ILE A 554 -44.27 -25.42 -21.51
N PRO A 555 -44.24 -25.84 -20.23
CA PRO A 555 -45.42 -25.82 -19.39
C PRO A 555 -45.93 -24.40 -19.16
N ASP A 556 -47.24 -24.28 -18.93
CA ASP A 556 -47.84 -23.03 -18.47
C ASP A 556 -47.16 -22.56 -17.16
N ASP A 557 -47.00 -21.24 -17.02
CA ASP A 557 -46.39 -20.58 -15.86
C ASP A 557 -44.91 -20.94 -15.58
N LEU A 558 -44.19 -21.59 -16.51
CA LEU A 558 -42.77 -21.90 -16.30
C LEU A 558 -41.87 -20.64 -16.38
N TYR A 559 -42.15 -19.72 -17.30
CA TYR A 559 -41.31 -18.54 -17.54
C TYR A 559 -42.08 -17.24 -17.29
N TYR A 560 -41.44 -16.33 -16.56
CA TYR A 560 -41.93 -14.99 -16.27
C TYR A 560 -41.01 -13.97 -16.92
N ILE A 561 -41.60 -13.00 -17.63
CA ILE A 561 -40.85 -11.89 -18.22
C ILE A 561 -40.91 -10.71 -17.25
N LEU A 562 -39.76 -10.34 -16.73
CA LEU A 562 -39.53 -9.13 -15.96
C LEU A 562 -39.07 -8.05 -16.95
N TYR A 563 -39.87 -7.00 -17.12
CA TYR A 563 -39.56 -5.93 -18.06
C TYR A 563 -39.54 -4.58 -17.35
N ASP A 564 -38.37 -3.93 -17.38
CA ASP A 564 -38.16 -2.56 -16.97
C ASP A 564 -37.98 -1.68 -18.22
N PRO A 565 -39.02 -0.94 -18.64
CA PRO A 565 -39.02 -0.18 -19.88
C PRO A 565 -38.35 1.19 -19.75
N TYR A 566 -37.89 1.75 -20.87
CA TYR A 566 -37.63 3.19 -20.97
C TYR A 566 -38.83 3.93 -21.59
N ARG A 567 -39.01 5.21 -21.23
CA ARG A 567 -40.26 5.95 -21.48
C ARG A 567 -40.38 6.58 -22.87
N GLN A 568 -39.27 6.90 -23.53
CA GLN A 568 -39.27 7.71 -24.75
C GLN A 568 -38.36 7.09 -25.82
N SER A 569 -38.86 7.01 -27.06
CA SER A 569 -38.02 6.81 -28.26
C SER A 569 -37.04 7.97 -28.41
N SER A 570 -35.89 7.78 -29.09
CA SER A 570 -34.81 8.77 -29.34
C SER A 570 -33.73 8.94 -28.23
N GLU A 571 -33.09 10.12 -28.15
CA GLU A 571 -31.90 10.42 -27.33
C GLU A 571 -32.20 10.35 -25.83
N GLY A 572 -31.54 9.42 -25.15
CA GLY A 572 -31.60 9.23 -23.70
C GLY A 572 -30.55 8.20 -23.27
N THR A 573 -30.09 8.30 -22.03
CA THR A 573 -29.06 7.40 -21.47
C THR A 573 -29.66 6.21 -20.71
N SER A 574 -30.98 6.19 -20.49
CA SER A 574 -31.67 5.10 -19.79
C SER A 574 -31.79 3.86 -20.67
N LEU A 575 -31.40 2.70 -20.13
CA LEU A 575 -31.53 1.39 -20.75
C LEU A 575 -32.85 0.72 -20.34
N GLN A 576 -33.40 -0.15 -21.20
CA GLN A 576 -34.38 -1.15 -20.76
C GLN A 576 -33.66 -2.39 -20.25
N ALA A 577 -34.33 -3.11 -19.36
CA ALA A 577 -33.90 -4.42 -18.93
C ALA A 577 -35.05 -5.44 -19.06
N ILE A 578 -34.79 -6.52 -19.76
CA ILE A 578 -35.70 -7.66 -19.89
C ILE A 578 -34.99 -8.87 -19.29
N TYR A 579 -35.61 -9.51 -18.30
CA TYR A 579 -35.14 -10.76 -17.73
C TYR A 579 -36.21 -11.83 -17.84
N VAL A 580 -35.83 -13.01 -18.30
CA VAL A 580 -36.69 -14.18 -18.32
C VAL A 580 -36.35 -15.03 -17.11
N TYR A 581 -37.28 -15.09 -16.17
CA TYR A 581 -37.16 -15.86 -14.93
C TYR A 581 -37.89 -17.19 -15.07
N LYS A 582 -37.19 -18.29 -14.90
CA LYS A 582 -37.76 -19.64 -14.82
C LYS A 582 -38.19 -19.90 -13.38
N TYR A 583 -39.47 -20.19 -13.19
CA TYR A 583 -40.07 -20.43 -11.88
C TYR A 583 -40.60 -21.86 -11.78
N LYS A 584 -40.42 -22.46 -10.61
CA LYS A 584 -40.75 -23.83 -10.28
C LYS A 584 -42.16 -24.27 -10.69
N PHE A 585 -42.21 -25.32 -11.51
CA PHE A 585 -43.40 -26.15 -11.71
C PHE A 585 -43.77 -26.84 -10.38
N LYS A 586 -44.94 -26.53 -9.81
CA LYS A 586 -45.45 -27.12 -8.55
C LYS A 586 -46.15 -28.48 -8.73
N SER A 587 -46.16 -29.06 -9.93
CA SER A 587 -46.81 -30.34 -10.18
C SER A 587 -45.84 -31.50 -9.89
N LYS A 588 -46.33 -32.50 -9.14
CA LYS A 588 -45.64 -33.65 -8.53
C LYS A 588 -44.83 -34.52 -9.52
N GLY A 589 -43.73 -34.01 -10.06
CA GLY A 589 -42.70 -34.77 -10.75
C GLY A 589 -41.51 -35.00 -9.83
N ASN A 590 -40.95 -36.20 -9.85
CA ASN A 590 -39.78 -36.62 -9.07
C ASN A 590 -38.45 -35.99 -9.54
N ASP A 591 -38.50 -34.92 -10.33
CA ASP A 591 -37.33 -34.43 -11.04
C ASP A 591 -36.73 -33.22 -10.30
N ASN A 592 -35.58 -33.45 -9.66
CA ASN A 592 -34.78 -32.44 -8.96
C ASN A 592 -34.00 -31.53 -9.94
N THR A 593 -34.50 -31.35 -11.17
CA THR A 593 -33.75 -30.77 -12.29
C THR A 593 -34.16 -29.33 -12.62
N LEU A 594 -35.18 -28.77 -11.96
CA LEU A 594 -35.71 -27.44 -12.25
C LEU A 594 -35.47 -26.49 -11.06
N GLU A 595 -34.37 -25.74 -11.12
CA GLU A 595 -34.06 -24.65 -10.19
C GLU A 595 -34.60 -23.31 -10.70
N ASP A 596 -35.05 -22.49 -9.75
CA ASP A 596 -35.51 -21.11 -9.97
C ASP A 596 -34.32 -20.24 -10.37
N THR A 597 -34.33 -19.68 -11.59
CA THR A 597 -33.18 -18.90 -12.08
C THR A 597 -33.53 -17.97 -13.24
N ILE A 598 -32.64 -17.01 -13.54
CA ILE A 598 -32.70 -16.23 -14.77
C ILE A 598 -32.13 -17.07 -15.91
N VAL A 599 -32.91 -17.27 -16.97
CA VAL A 599 -32.53 -18.11 -18.12
C VAL A 599 -32.21 -17.29 -19.37
N ALA A 600 -32.67 -16.05 -19.44
CA ALA A 600 -32.29 -15.12 -20.50
C ALA A 600 -32.36 -13.68 -20.00
N SER A 601 -31.54 -12.82 -20.61
CA SER A 601 -31.55 -11.40 -20.33
C SER A 601 -31.26 -10.56 -21.57
N TYR A 602 -31.79 -9.34 -21.58
CA TYR A 602 -31.43 -8.29 -22.51
C TYR A 602 -31.37 -6.98 -21.74
N VAL A 603 -30.24 -6.29 -21.84
CA VAL A 603 -30.08 -4.93 -21.34
C VAL A 603 -29.56 -4.08 -22.47
N GLY A 604 -30.26 -3.00 -22.80
CA GLY A 604 -29.92 -2.18 -23.95
C GLY A 604 -30.94 -1.08 -24.21
N ARG A 605 -30.78 -0.38 -25.32
CA ARG A 605 -31.66 0.69 -25.78
C ARG A 605 -31.70 0.67 -27.29
N LEU A 606 -32.88 0.38 -27.83
CA LEU A 606 -33.16 0.50 -29.26
C LEU A 606 -33.56 1.95 -29.59
N LYS A 607 -33.44 2.32 -30.86
CA LYS A 607 -33.71 3.70 -31.29
C LYS A 607 -35.20 4.04 -31.18
N ASN A 608 -36.06 3.09 -31.55
CA ASN A 608 -37.50 3.21 -31.44
C ASN A 608 -38.04 2.21 -30.42
N LEU A 609 -39.08 2.61 -29.69
CA LEU A 609 -39.79 1.75 -28.73
C LEU A 609 -40.51 0.57 -29.38
N ASP A 610 -40.79 0.66 -30.68
CA ASP A 610 -41.48 -0.36 -31.46
C ASP A 610 -40.51 -1.38 -32.12
N ASP A 611 -39.20 -1.12 -32.03
CA ASP A 611 -38.13 -2.04 -32.43
C ASP A 611 -37.80 -3.00 -31.27
#